data_AF-A0ABD1E191-F1
#
_entry.id   AF-A0ABD1E191-F1
#
_cell.length_a   1.000
_cell.length_b   1.000
_cell.length_c   1.000
_cell.angle_alpha   90.00
_cell.angle_beta   90.00
_cell.angle_gamma   90.00
#
_symmetry.space_group_name_H-M   'P 1'
#
loop_
_entity.id
_entity.type
_entity.pdbx_description
1 polymer ?
#
loop_
_entity_poly.entity_id
_entity_poly.type
_entity_poly.pdbx_seq_one_letter_code
_entity_poly.pdbx_strand_id
1 'polypeptide(L)'
;MDSVEDIIERFSLLKIDNIEDIIERVGKNICLYQTRAVRLREFSAEDLKYFPLCYLEKYVSSFALQKILDKLPESYKQSQILKLNLPCYEHYNKGEIHIDGPPTSIKACPACRITNAYK
;
A
#
# COMPACT_ATOMS: atom_id res chain seq x y z
N MET A 1 -12.26 -10.69 16.85
CA MET A 1 -12.18 -11.72 15.79
C MET A 1 -13.53 -11.67 15.13
N ASP A 2 -13.59 -11.28 13.87
CA ASP A 2 -14.86 -11.22 13.13
C ASP A 2 -15.41 -12.64 13.00
N SER A 3 -16.73 -12.80 13.15
CA SER A 3 -17.38 -14.10 13.01
C SER A 3 -17.40 -14.54 11.55
N VAL A 4 -17.59 -15.85 11.32
CA VAL A 4 -17.69 -16.38 9.95
C VAL A 4 -18.93 -15.79 9.26
N GLU A 5 -19.99 -15.51 10.01
CA GLU A 5 -21.19 -14.84 9.54
C GLU A 5 -20.92 -13.40 9.06
N ASP A 6 -20.13 -12.61 9.80
CA ASP A 6 -19.77 -11.23 9.41
C ASP A 6 -18.97 -11.19 8.10
N ILE A 7 -18.13 -12.21 7.90
CA ILE A 7 -17.33 -12.37 6.68
C ILE A 7 -18.25 -12.71 5.50
N ILE A 8 -19.19 -13.63 5.68
CA ILE A 8 -20.15 -14.04 4.65
C ILE A 8 -21.09 -12.89 4.24
N GLU A 9 -21.54 -12.08 5.20
CA GLU A 9 -22.41 -10.93 4.91
C GLU A 9 -21.68 -9.88 4.07
N ARG A 10 -20.41 -9.60 4.37
CA ARG A 10 -19.57 -8.69 3.59
C ARG A 10 -19.29 -9.21 2.18
N PHE A 11 -19.16 -10.51 1.99
CA PHE A 11 -19.03 -11.11 0.66
C PHE A 11 -20.34 -11.09 -0.13
N SER A 12 -21.49 -11.23 0.55
CA SER A 12 -22.82 -11.13 -0.08
C SER A 12 -23.08 -9.72 -0.64
N LEU A 13 -22.58 -8.67 0.02
CA LEU A 13 -22.64 -7.29 -0.46
C LEU A 13 -21.79 -7.01 -1.71
N LEU A 14 -20.79 -7.86 -1.98
CA LEU A 14 -19.87 -7.70 -3.13
C LEU A 14 -20.38 -8.34 -4.42
N LYS A 15 -21.59 -8.94 -4.44
CA LYS A 15 -22.16 -9.69 -5.59
C LYS A 15 -21.17 -10.73 -6.15
N ILE A 16 -20.51 -11.47 -5.26
CA ILE A 16 -19.61 -12.54 -5.68
C ILE A 16 -20.38 -13.84 -5.59
N ASP A 17 -20.89 -14.29 -6.73
CA ASP A 17 -21.84 -15.40 -6.83
C ASP A 17 -21.16 -16.77 -6.79
N ASN A 18 -19.82 -16.82 -6.84
CA ASN A 18 -19.05 -18.07 -6.84
C ASN A 18 -17.96 -18.07 -5.75
N ILE A 19 -18.06 -19.04 -4.85
CA ILE A 19 -17.06 -19.33 -3.81
C ILE A 19 -15.67 -19.60 -4.41
N GLU A 20 -15.59 -20.17 -5.62
CA GLU A 20 -14.32 -20.39 -6.32
C GLU A 20 -13.64 -19.07 -6.70
N ASP A 21 -14.42 -18.05 -7.07
CA ASP A 21 -13.91 -16.71 -7.38
C ASP A 21 -13.46 -15.99 -6.08
N ILE A 22 -14.13 -16.25 -4.94
CA ILE A 22 -13.66 -15.81 -3.62
C ILE A 22 -12.35 -16.51 -3.25
N ILE A 23 -12.25 -17.82 -3.41
CA ILE A 23 -11.05 -18.60 -3.10
C ILE A 23 -9.90 -18.20 -4.03
N GLU A 24 -10.16 -17.92 -5.32
CA GLU A 24 -9.15 -17.44 -6.25
C GLU A 24 -8.70 -16.01 -5.89
N ARG A 25 -9.61 -15.10 -5.55
CA ARG A 25 -9.27 -13.72 -5.17
C ARG A 25 -8.60 -13.62 -3.81
N VAL A 26 -9.13 -14.31 -2.79
CA VAL A 26 -8.55 -14.39 -1.45
C VAL A 26 -7.25 -15.20 -1.48
N GLY A 27 -7.21 -16.29 -2.26
CA GLY A 27 -6.02 -17.12 -2.47
C GLY A 27 -4.91 -16.39 -3.23
N LYS A 28 -5.23 -15.60 -4.27
CA LYS A 28 -4.28 -14.67 -4.91
C LYS A 28 -3.76 -13.67 -3.91
N ASN A 29 -4.63 -13.06 -3.10
CA ASN A 29 -4.21 -12.15 -2.05
C ASN A 29 -3.25 -12.83 -1.05
N ILE A 30 -3.61 -13.98 -0.48
CA ILE A 30 -2.78 -14.73 0.50
C ILE A 30 -1.45 -15.22 -0.11
N CYS A 31 -1.45 -15.71 -1.35
CA CYS A 31 -0.26 -16.22 -2.04
C CYS A 31 0.70 -15.08 -2.47
N LEU A 32 0.16 -13.92 -2.85
CA LEU A 32 0.94 -12.70 -3.10
C LEU A 32 1.54 -12.15 -1.80
N TYR A 33 0.88 -12.29 -0.65
CA TYR A 33 1.44 -11.87 0.65
C TYR A 33 2.64 -12.72 1.11
N GLN A 34 2.78 -13.95 0.62
CA GLN A 34 3.80 -14.90 1.08
C GLN A 34 5.05 -14.98 0.18
N THR A 35 4.97 -14.50 -1.06
CA THR A 35 6.08 -14.61 -2.01
C THR A 35 6.98 -13.38 -1.96
N ARG A 36 8.25 -13.62 -1.60
CA ARG A 36 9.33 -12.62 -1.67
C ARG A 36 9.37 -12.02 -3.09
N ALA A 37 9.04 -10.73 -3.18
CA ALA A 37 9.09 -9.87 -4.37
C ALA A 37 7.86 -9.90 -5.32
N VAL A 38 6.65 -9.66 -4.79
CA VAL A 38 5.55 -9.18 -5.64
C VAL A 38 5.96 -7.86 -6.29
N ARG A 39 6.06 -7.85 -7.62
CA ARG A 39 6.32 -6.65 -8.41
C ARG A 39 5.02 -5.87 -8.60
N LEU A 40 4.58 -5.17 -7.56
CA LEU A 40 3.34 -4.38 -7.59
C LEU A 40 3.23 -3.43 -8.79
N ARG A 41 4.37 -2.95 -9.32
CA ARG A 41 4.41 -2.12 -10.54
C ARG A 41 3.79 -2.79 -11.78
N GLU A 42 3.80 -4.12 -11.85
CA GLU A 42 3.30 -4.92 -12.97
C GLU A 42 1.78 -5.11 -12.91
N PHE A 43 1.15 -4.77 -11.78
CA PHE A 43 -0.29 -4.88 -11.60
C PHE A 43 -1.02 -3.74 -12.33
N SER A 44 -2.21 -4.03 -12.82
CA SER A 44 -3.12 -3.03 -13.37
C SER A 44 -3.82 -2.25 -12.25
N ALA A 45 -4.46 -1.13 -12.57
CA ALA A 45 -5.29 -0.41 -11.60
C ALA A 45 -6.45 -1.27 -11.07
N GLU A 46 -6.99 -2.13 -11.92
CA GLU A 46 -8.07 -3.06 -11.59
C GLU A 46 -7.61 -4.14 -10.61
N ASP A 47 -6.37 -4.63 -10.72
CA ASP A 47 -5.82 -5.59 -9.76
C ASP A 47 -5.48 -4.91 -8.42
N LEU A 48 -4.94 -3.70 -8.48
CA LEU A 48 -4.50 -2.95 -7.30
C LEU A 48 -5.64 -2.56 -6.36
N LYS A 49 -6.88 -2.45 -6.86
CA LYS A 49 -8.05 -2.15 -6.02
C LYS A 49 -8.37 -3.26 -5.02
N TYR A 50 -7.90 -4.48 -5.26
CA TYR A 50 -8.12 -5.62 -4.37
C TYR A 50 -7.10 -5.70 -3.24
N PHE A 51 -6.01 -4.91 -3.29
CA PHE A 51 -5.07 -4.83 -2.19
C PHE A 51 -5.64 -3.95 -1.08
N PRO A 52 -5.77 -4.45 0.16
CA PRO A 52 -6.21 -3.64 1.28
C PRO A 52 -5.28 -2.44 1.50
N LEU A 53 -5.86 -1.27 1.75
CA LEU A 53 -5.10 -0.06 2.08
C LEU A 53 -4.10 -0.30 3.22
N CYS A 54 -4.51 -1.02 4.26
CA CYS A 54 -3.64 -1.33 5.40
C CYS A 54 -2.42 -2.18 5.01
N TYR A 55 -2.52 -2.99 3.95
CA TYR A 55 -1.37 -3.73 3.42
C TYR A 55 -0.38 -2.77 2.76
N LEU A 56 -0.88 -1.89 1.88
CA LEU A 56 -0.07 -0.86 1.21
C LEU A 56 0.63 0.06 2.22
N GLU A 57 -0.04 0.37 3.33
CA GLU A 57 0.49 1.24 4.38
C GLU A 57 1.58 0.58 5.25
N LYS A 58 1.51 -0.73 5.45
CA LYS A 58 2.38 -1.44 6.40
C LYS A 58 3.55 -2.16 5.73
N TYR A 59 3.34 -2.74 4.55
CA TYR A 59 4.26 -3.73 3.99
C TYR A 59 4.89 -3.29 2.66
N VAL A 60 4.35 -2.27 2.00
CA VAL A 60 4.89 -1.78 0.73
C VAL A 60 5.95 -0.71 0.99
N SER A 61 7.13 -0.87 0.36
CA SER A 61 8.21 0.09 0.49
C SER A 61 7.85 1.43 -0.16
N SER A 62 8.46 2.52 0.32
CA SER A 62 8.22 3.88 -0.21
C SER A 62 8.40 3.95 -1.73
N PHE A 63 9.47 3.34 -2.24
CA PHE A 63 9.77 3.31 -3.65
C PHE A 63 8.75 2.49 -4.46
N ALA A 64 8.35 1.32 -3.98
CA ALA A 64 7.33 0.51 -4.65
C ALA A 64 5.97 1.22 -4.66
N LEU A 65 5.60 1.87 -3.56
CA LEU A 65 4.37 2.65 -3.42
C LEU A 65 4.31 3.79 -4.44
N GLN A 66 5.43 4.50 -4.66
CA GLN A 66 5.49 5.55 -5.68
C GLN A 66 5.23 5.01 -7.08
N LYS A 67 5.72 3.81 -7.41
CA LYS A 67 5.56 3.21 -8.75
C LYS A 67 4.14 2.76 -9.08
N ILE A 68 3.25 2.71 -8.09
CA ILE A 68 1.85 2.30 -8.27
C ILE A 68 0.84 3.39 -7.89
N LEU A 69 1.30 4.54 -7.38
CA LEU A 69 0.44 5.58 -6.80
C LEU A 69 -0.61 6.09 -7.78
N ASP A 70 -0.24 6.24 -9.05
CA ASP A 70 -1.12 6.67 -10.14
C ASP A 70 -2.24 5.66 -10.44
N LYS A 71 -1.94 4.37 -10.25
CA LYS A 71 -2.88 3.26 -10.46
C LYS A 71 -3.78 2.96 -9.25
N LEU A 72 -3.47 3.53 -8.08
CA LEU A 72 -4.27 3.30 -6.88
C LEU A 72 -5.65 4.00 -6.96
N PRO A 73 -6.68 3.44 -6.30
CA PRO A 73 -7.97 4.10 -6.14
C PRO A 73 -7.83 5.49 -5.52
N GLU A 74 -8.68 6.43 -5.92
CA GLU A 74 -8.62 7.82 -5.44
C GLU A 74 -8.82 7.92 -3.92
N SER A 75 -9.66 7.05 -3.36
CA SER A 75 -9.86 6.93 -1.91
C SER A 75 -8.56 6.60 -1.16
N TYR A 76 -7.63 5.87 -1.77
CA TYR A 76 -6.36 5.49 -1.14
C TYR A 76 -5.38 6.65 -1.15
N LYS A 77 -5.39 7.47 -2.22
CA LYS A 77 -4.56 8.68 -2.34
C LYS A 77 -4.90 9.74 -1.30
N GLN A 78 -6.09 9.69 -0.71
CA GLN A 78 -6.50 10.55 0.38
C GLN A 78 -5.89 10.13 1.74
N SER A 79 -5.41 8.89 1.89
CA SER A 79 -4.83 8.41 3.14
C SER A 79 -3.56 9.19 3.51
N GLN A 80 -3.57 9.77 4.71
CA GLN A 80 -2.42 10.46 5.27
C GLN A 80 -1.27 9.50 5.57
N ILE A 81 -1.56 8.28 6.03
CA ILE A 81 -0.53 7.28 6.31
C ILE A 81 0.16 6.87 5.01
N LEU A 82 -0.61 6.64 3.94
CA LEU A 82 -0.07 6.32 2.63
C LEU A 82 0.80 7.45 2.09
N LYS A 83 0.35 8.71 2.20
CA LYS A 83 1.17 9.89 1.84
C LYS A 83 2.48 9.94 2.62
N LEU A 84 2.44 9.71 3.94
CA LEU A 84 3.64 9.71 4.78
C LEU A 84 4.61 8.56 4.46
N ASN A 85 4.13 7.48 3.83
CA ASN A 85 4.95 6.38 3.36
C ASN A 85 5.64 6.64 2.01
N LEU A 86 5.22 7.66 1.26
CA LEU A 86 5.87 8.00 -0.02
C LEU A 86 7.32 8.47 0.19
N PRO A 87 8.18 8.36 -0.83
CA PRO A 87 9.57 8.79 -0.71
C PRO A 87 9.70 10.31 -0.54
N CYS A 88 10.60 10.73 0.34
CA CYS A 88 10.89 12.15 0.56
C CYS A 88 11.93 12.67 -0.43
N TYR A 89 11.51 13.11 -1.61
CA TYR A 89 12.42 13.69 -2.60
C TYR A 89 12.95 15.07 -2.23
N GLU A 90 12.15 15.84 -1.49
CA GLU A 90 12.50 17.21 -1.12
C GLU A 90 13.82 17.28 -0.32
N HIS A 91 14.00 16.40 0.66
CA HIS A 91 15.20 16.37 1.49
C HIS A 91 16.25 15.38 1.00
N TYR A 92 15.86 14.40 0.18
CA TYR A 92 16.81 13.49 -0.46
C TYR A 92 17.77 14.24 -1.40
N ASN A 93 17.26 15.17 -2.21
CA ASN A 93 18.06 15.91 -3.20
C ASN A 93 18.81 17.14 -2.63
N LYS A 94 18.63 17.49 -1.34
CA LYS A 94 19.21 18.69 -0.74
C LYS A 94 20.58 18.47 -0.06
N GLY A 95 21.04 17.22 0.14
CA GLY A 95 22.33 16.87 0.78
C GLY A 95 22.33 17.19 2.28
N GLU A 96 22.50 16.26 3.22
CA GLU A 96 23.76 15.61 3.66
C GLU A 96 23.61 14.08 3.82
N ILE A 97 22.52 13.51 3.28
CA ILE A 97 22.10 12.11 3.49
C ILE A 97 21.96 11.39 2.13
N HIS A 98 22.88 11.65 1.20
CA HIS A 98 23.12 10.74 0.08
C HIS A 98 23.86 9.51 0.61
N ILE A 99 23.16 8.72 1.44
CA ILE A 99 23.53 7.33 1.64
C ILE A 99 23.22 6.65 0.30
N ASP A 100 24.07 5.72 -0.17
CA ASP A 100 24.03 5.03 -1.48
C ASP A 100 22.75 4.20 -1.76
N GLY A 101 21.57 4.69 -1.38
CA GLY A 101 20.31 3.99 -1.37
C GLY A 101 19.13 4.87 -1.79
N PRO A 102 17.95 4.25 -1.97
CA PRO A 102 16.75 4.95 -2.38
C PRO A 102 16.29 5.95 -1.30
N PRO A 103 15.52 6.99 -1.70
CA PRO A 103 14.94 7.94 -0.75
C PRO A 103 14.11 7.22 0.31
N THR A 104 14.33 7.61 1.57
CA THR A 104 13.51 7.15 2.69
C THR A 104 12.08 7.69 2.59
N SER A 105 11.14 7.07 3.32
CA SER A 105 9.76 7.58 3.39
C SER A 105 9.70 8.95 4.10
N ILE A 106 8.69 9.76 3.80
CA ILE A 106 8.44 11.05 4.48
C ILE A 106 8.38 10.88 6.00
N LYS A 107 7.70 9.83 6.50
CA LYS A 107 7.65 9.52 7.94
C LYS A 107 9.03 9.21 8.56
N ALA A 108 9.96 8.68 7.77
CA ALA A 108 11.29 8.30 8.21
C ALA A 108 12.35 9.38 7.91
N CYS A 109 12.00 10.41 7.14
CA CYS A 109 12.88 11.51 6.83
C CYS A 109 13.14 12.34 8.10
N PRO A 110 14.40 12.49 8.55
CA PRO A 110 14.73 13.25 9.76
C PRO A 110 14.23 14.70 9.71
N ALA A 111 14.41 15.37 8.56
CA ALA A 111 13.96 16.75 8.37
C ALA A 111 12.42 16.88 8.41
N CYS A 112 11.68 15.98 7.75
CA CYS A 112 10.21 15.98 7.77
C CYS A 112 9.65 15.66 9.15
N ARG A 113 10.33 14.85 9.96
CA ARG A 113 9.89 14.54 11.33
C ARG A 113 9.97 15.77 12.22
N ILE A 114 10.99 16.60 12.06
CA ILE A 114 11.15 17.85 12.82
C ILE A 114 10.05 18.84 12.44
N THR A 115 9.74 18.99 11.15
CA THR A 115 8.73 19.96 10.69
C THR A 115 7.28 19.53 10.92
N ASN A 116 7.00 18.22 10.95
CA ASN A 116 5.64 17.70 11.22
C ASN A 116 5.36 17.43 12.71
N ALA A 117 6.37 17.46 13.60
CA ALA A 117 6.18 17.27 15.04
C ALA A 117 5.55 18.49 15.75
N TYR A 118 5.46 19.64 15.07
CA TYR A 118 4.94 20.90 15.62
C TYR A 118 3.71 21.43 14.85
N LYS A 119 3.00 20.57 14.11
CA LYS A 119 1.78 20.93 13.38
C LYS A 119 0.59 20.13 13.87
#